data_AF-A0A4R9WMR4-F1
#
_entry.id   AF-A0A4R9WMR4-F1
#
_cell.length_a   1.000
_cell.length_b   1.000
_cell.length_c   1.000
_cell.angle_alpha   90.00
_cell.angle_beta   90.00
_cell.angle_gamma   90.00
#
_symmetry.space_group_name_H-M   'P 1'
#
loop_
_entity.id
_entity.type
_entity.pdbx_description
1 polymer ?
#
loop_
_entity_poly.entity_id
_entity_poly.type
_entity_poly.pdbx_seq_one_letter_code
_entity_poly.pdbx_strand_id
1 'polypeptide(L)'
;MPDLNVRVGNVSLRNPVMPASGCFAIEYREALDLNRLGALVIKSVSPVSRPGNPTPRVAETSNGMLNSIDIPSRGLDYYLANVLPAYTCFE
;
A
#
# COMPACT_ATOMS: atom_id res chain seq x y z
N MET A 1 -0.27 25.69 13.93
CA MET A 1 0.00 24.24 13.80
C MET A 1 1.44 24.06 13.31
N PRO A 2 2.14 22.97 13.69
CA PRO A 2 3.46 22.68 13.15
C PRO A 2 3.38 22.39 11.64
N ASP A 3 4.41 22.79 10.91
CA ASP A 3 4.60 22.38 9.52
C ASP A 3 5.08 20.92 9.50
N LEU A 4 4.36 20.08 8.75
CA LEU A 4 4.68 18.65 8.61
C LEU A 4 5.29 18.31 7.24
N ASN A 5 5.48 19.28 6.34
CA ASN A 5 6.05 19.02 5.03
C ASN A 5 7.45 18.38 5.15
N VAL A 6 7.71 17.33 4.38
CA VAL A 6 9.02 16.65 4.36
C VAL A 6 9.48 16.41 2.93
N ARG A 7 10.80 16.41 2.73
CA ARG A 7 11.43 16.06 1.46
C ARG A 7 12.33 14.83 1.63
N VAL A 8 12.08 13.80 0.83
CA VAL A 8 12.85 12.55 0.81
C VAL A 8 13.41 12.37 -0.60
N GLY A 9 14.71 12.65 -0.77
CA GLY A 9 15.35 12.70 -2.08
C GLY A 9 14.64 13.70 -3.01
N ASN A 10 14.04 13.19 -4.09
CA ASN A 10 13.32 13.98 -5.09
C ASN A 10 11.81 14.06 -4.85
N VAL A 11 11.30 13.47 -3.76
CA VAL A 11 9.87 13.45 -3.43
C VAL A 11 9.58 14.46 -2.34
N SER A 12 8.60 15.34 -2.57
CA SER A 12 8.05 16.25 -1.56
C SER A 12 6.71 15.71 -1.08
N LEU A 13 6.55 15.56 0.23
CA LEU A 13 5.33 15.04 0.86
C LEU A 13 4.71 16.11 1.75
N ARG A 14 3.39 16.26 1.67
CA ARG A 14 2.61 17.19 2.53
C ARG A 14 2.73 16.88 4.03
N ASN A 15 3.02 15.63 4.36
CA ASN A 15 3.33 15.15 5.71
C ASN A 15 4.10 13.81 5.63
N PRO A 16 4.74 13.33 6.72
CA PRO A 16 5.52 12.09 6.68
C PRO A 16 4.68 10.81 6.81
N VAL A 17 3.35 10.91 6.90
CA VAL A 17 2.47 9.76 7.15
C VAL A 17 2.07 9.14 5.83
N MET A 18 2.40 7.86 5.66
CA MET A 18 1.98 7.04 4.53
C MET A 18 1.76 5.59 5.00
N PRO A 19 0.82 4.86 4.40
CA PRO A 19 0.65 3.45 4.70
C PRO A 19 1.86 2.63 4.24
N ALA A 20 2.18 1.56 4.96
CA ALA A 20 3.17 0.59 4.52
C ALA A 20 2.61 -0.28 3.38
N SER A 21 3.48 -0.67 2.43
CA SER A 21 3.10 -1.54 1.33
C SER A 21 2.48 -2.85 1.82
N GLY A 22 1.27 -3.16 1.36
CA GLY A 22 0.55 -4.37 1.71
C GLY A 22 -0.13 -4.38 3.08
N CYS A 23 -0.13 -3.25 3.78
CA CYS A 23 -0.94 -3.01 4.98
C CYS A 23 -2.12 -2.07 4.69
N PHE A 24 -2.39 -1.77 3.42
CA PHE A 24 -3.37 -0.78 2.99
C PHE A 24 -3.94 -1.14 1.61
N ALA A 25 -5.19 -0.75 1.39
CA ALA A 25 -5.92 -1.01 0.16
C ALA A 25 -6.80 0.20 -0.20
N ILE A 26 -7.26 0.29 -1.45
CA ILE A 26 -7.98 1.48 -1.95
C ILE A 26 -9.35 1.65 -1.27
N GLU A 27 -9.92 0.55 -0.79
CA GLU A 27 -11.19 0.44 -0.06
C GLU A 27 -11.20 1.30 1.21
N TYR A 28 -10.04 1.60 1.79
CA TYR A 28 -9.93 2.50 2.95
C TYR A 28 -10.39 3.94 2.66
N ARG A 29 -10.54 4.32 1.38
CA ARG A 29 -11.14 5.62 1.00
C ARG A 29 -12.56 5.83 1.51
N GLU A 30 -13.26 4.74 1.86
CA GLU A 30 -14.60 4.80 2.46
C GLU A 30 -14.57 5.31 3.91
N ALA A 31 -13.43 5.19 4.59
CA ALA A 31 -13.25 5.61 5.97
C ALA A 31 -12.29 6.81 6.14
N LEU A 32 -11.43 7.08 5.15
CA LEU A 32 -10.39 8.11 5.20
C LEU A 32 -10.29 8.86 3.86
N ASP A 33 -10.23 10.19 3.90
CA ASP A 33 -9.80 10.98 2.74
C ASP A 33 -8.31 10.76 2.46
N LEU A 34 -8.01 10.05 1.38
CA LEU A 34 -6.65 9.65 1.04
C LEU A 34 -5.76 10.84 0.64
N ASN A 35 -6.34 11.98 0.22
CA ASN A 35 -5.58 13.20 -0.07
C ASN A 35 -4.94 13.82 1.18
N ARG A 36 -5.27 13.32 2.38
CA ARG A 36 -4.65 13.76 3.63
C ARG A 36 -3.32 13.05 3.92
N LEU A 37 -3.04 11.94 3.24
CA LEU A 37 -1.79 11.20 3.42
C LEU A 37 -0.65 11.90 2.67
N GLY A 38 0.59 11.73 3.17
CA GLY A 38 1.78 12.21 2.50
C GLY A 38 2.02 11.52 1.16
N ALA A 39 1.77 10.21 1.12
CA ALA A 39 1.85 9.38 -0.08
C ALA A 39 0.96 8.14 0.09
N LEU A 40 0.69 7.46 -1.02
CA LEU A 40 0.12 6.11 -1.06
C LEU A 40 1.19 5.12 -1.49
N VAL A 41 1.46 4.11 -0.66
CA VAL A 41 2.37 3.01 -1.00
C VAL A 41 1.57 1.76 -1.31
N ILE A 42 1.44 1.48 -2.61
CA ILE A 42 0.70 0.33 -3.14
C ILE A 42 1.36 -1.00 -2.75
N LYS A 43 0.57 -2.09 -2.76
CA LYS A 43 1.10 -3.45 -2.57
C LYS A 43 2.15 -3.77 -3.63
N SER A 44 3.25 -4.40 -3.23
CA SER A 44 4.25 -4.93 -4.16
C SER A 44 3.59 -5.80 -5.24
N VAL A 45 4.02 -5.63 -6.49
CA VAL A 45 3.48 -6.34 -7.65
C VAL A 45 4.56 -7.27 -8.19
N SER A 46 4.22 -8.54 -8.35
CA SER A 46 5.13 -9.48 -9.01
C SER A 46 5.03 -9.31 -10.53
N PRO A 47 6.13 -9.46 -11.29
CA PRO A 47 6.09 -9.35 -12.75
C PRO A 47 5.08 -10.32 -13.37
N VAL A 48 5.06 -11.55 -12.86
CA VAL A 48 4.15 -12.62 -13.27
C VAL A 48 3.15 -12.98 -12.17
N SER A 49 2.05 -13.61 -12.57
CA SER A 49 1.03 -14.10 -11.64
C SER A 49 1.61 -15.14 -10.67
N ARG A 50 1.27 -15.01 -9.39
CA ARG A 50 1.62 -15.96 -8.34
C ARG A 50 0.64 -15.92 -7.17
N PRO A 51 0.34 -17.06 -6.54
CA PRO A 51 -0.68 -17.15 -5.48
C PRO A 51 -0.18 -16.67 -4.11
N GLY A 52 1.14 -16.58 -3.91
CA GLY A 52 1.78 -16.44 -2.60
C GLY A 52 1.76 -17.74 -1.78
N ASN A 53 2.17 -17.68 -0.52
CA ASN A 53 2.39 -18.85 0.33
C ASN A 53 1.09 -19.62 0.65
N PRO A 54 1.08 -20.88 1.06
CA PRO A 54 -0.15 -21.52 1.56
C PRO A 54 -0.72 -20.84 2.82
N THR A 55 -2.01 -21.02 3.09
CA THR A 55 -2.61 -20.63 4.39
C THR A 55 -2.29 -21.64 5.48
N PRO A 56 -2.19 -21.23 6.77
CA PRO A 56 -2.37 -19.87 7.31
C PRO A 56 -1.16 -18.95 7.01
N ARG A 57 -1.45 -17.69 6.66
CA ARG A 57 -0.44 -16.68 6.28
C ARG A 57 -0.24 -15.58 7.32
N VAL A 58 -1.04 -15.59 8.39
CA VAL A 58 -1.01 -14.59 9.46
C VAL A 58 -1.16 -15.28 10.81
N ALA A 59 -0.50 -14.75 11.83
CA ALA A 59 -0.65 -15.20 13.20
C ALA A 59 -0.48 -14.00 14.15
N GLU A 60 -1.31 -13.92 15.19
CA GLU A 60 -1.17 -12.90 16.24
C GLU A 60 0.05 -13.19 17.11
N THR A 61 0.70 -12.13 17.61
CA THR A 61 1.77 -12.20 18.61
C THR A 61 1.51 -11.19 19.71
N SER A 62 2.27 -11.24 20.80
CA SER A 62 2.25 -10.17 21.79
C SER A 62 2.59 -8.83 21.12
N ASN A 63 1.67 -7.88 21.21
CA ASN A 63 1.78 -6.53 20.63
C ASN A 63 1.98 -6.49 19.10
N GLY A 64 1.50 -7.48 18.35
CA GLY A 64 1.65 -7.46 16.89
C GLY A 64 1.13 -8.68 16.17
N MET A 65 1.65 -8.90 14.97
CA MET A 65 1.34 -10.08 14.16
C MET A 65 2.52 -10.50 13.27
N LEU A 66 2.60 -11.79 12.99
CA LEU A 66 3.44 -12.36 11.94
C LEU A 66 2.63 -12.43 10.64
N ASN A 67 3.30 -12.20 9.52
CA ASN A 67 2.73 -12.42 8.19
C ASN A 67 3.73 -13.14 7.27
N SER A 68 3.22 -14.06 6.47
CA SER A 68 3.94 -14.85 5.47
C SER A 68 3.09 -14.90 4.20
N ILE A 69 2.77 -13.71 3.65
CA ILE A 69 1.80 -13.54 2.57
C ILE A 69 2.41 -13.89 1.20
N ASP A 70 3.69 -13.59 1.02
CA ASP A 70 4.48 -13.84 -0.20
C ASP A 70 3.86 -13.28 -1.48
N ILE A 71 3.55 -11.98 -1.47
CA ILE A 71 3.18 -11.16 -2.64
C ILE A 71 2.21 -11.87 -3.63
N PRO A 72 0.99 -12.24 -3.22
CA PRO A 72 -0.05 -12.71 -4.13
C PRO A 72 -0.30 -11.63 -5.18
N SER A 73 -0.22 -12.01 -6.46
CA SER A 73 -0.29 -11.07 -7.57
C SER A 73 -0.90 -11.75 -8.78
N ARG A 74 -1.65 -11.01 -9.58
CA ARG A 74 -2.13 -11.44 -10.91
C ARG A 74 -1.16 -11.04 -12.03
N GLY A 75 0.05 -10.57 -11.69
CA GLY A 75 1.05 -10.06 -12.63
C GLY A 75 0.95 -8.56 -12.88
N LEU A 76 1.98 -8.01 -13.53
CA LEU A 76 2.10 -6.58 -13.79
C LEU A 76 1.01 -6.05 -14.73
N ASP A 77 0.72 -6.78 -15.81
CA ASP A 77 -0.25 -6.33 -16.82
C ASP A 77 -1.66 -6.19 -16.23
N TYR A 78 -2.08 -7.18 -15.42
CA TYR A 78 -3.35 -7.11 -14.70
C TYR A 78 -3.37 -5.92 -13.75
N TYR A 79 -2.27 -5.67 -13.04
CA TYR A 79 -2.16 -4.58 -12.09
C TYR A 79 -2.31 -3.22 -12.76
N LEU A 80 -1.59 -2.98 -13.86
CA LEU A 80 -1.66 -1.74 -14.63
C LEU A 80 -3.06 -1.48 -15.17
N ALA A 81 -3.74 -2.51 -15.68
CA ALA A 81 -5.06 -2.38 -16.29
C ALA A 81 -6.20 -2.26 -15.27
N ASN A 82 -6.12 -2.93 -14.11
CA ASN A 82 -7.29 -3.13 -13.24
C ASN A 82 -7.12 -2.58 -11.81
N VAL A 83 -5.89 -2.33 -11.35
CA VAL A 83 -5.63 -1.95 -9.95
C VAL A 83 -5.10 -0.53 -9.85
N LEU A 84 -4.04 -0.20 -10.61
CA LEU A 84 -3.40 1.11 -10.56
C LEU A 84 -4.34 2.30 -10.83
N PRO A 85 -5.30 2.26 -11.79
CA PRO A 85 -6.15 3.41 -12.10
C PRO A 85 -6.94 3.97 -10.90
N ALA A 86 -7.27 3.13 -9.92
CA ALA A 86 -7.99 3.58 -8.73
C ALA A 86 -7.11 4.41 -7.77
N TYR A 87 -5.77 4.28 -7.86
CA TYR A 87 -4.80 5.01 -7.05
C TYR A 87 -4.29 6.31 -7.70
N THR A 88 -4.62 6.55 -8.98
CA THR A 88 -4.15 7.74 -9.72
C THR A 88 -5.09 8.94 -9.61
N CYS A 89 -6.18 8.82 -8.85
CA CYS A 89 -7.20 9.86 -8.72
C CYS A 89 -7.01 10.78 -7.50
N PHE A 90 -5.81 10.80 -6.91
CA PHE A 90 -5.48 11.57 -5.70
C PHE A 90 -4.38 12.60 -5.97
N GLU A 91 -4.37 13.68 -5.19
CA GLU A 91 -3.47 14.84 -5.32
C GLU A 91 -2.16 14.71 -4.53
#